data_AF-A0A1G7ZX53-F1
#
_entry.id   AF-A0A1G7ZX53-F1
#
_cell.length_a   1.000
_cell.length_b   1.000
_cell.length_c   1.000
_cell.angle_alpha   90.00
_cell.angle_beta   90.00
_cell.angle_gamma   90.00
#
_symmetry.space_group_name_H-M   'P 1'
#
loop_
_entity.id
_entity.type
_entity.pdbx_description
1 polymer ?
#
loop_
_entity_poly.entity_id
_entity_poly.type
_entity_poly.pdbx_seq_one_letter_code
_entity_poly.pdbx_strand_id
1 'polypeptide(L)'
;MVLAGLWFFTMLFDPRDPPVGAKRGARLLSAFVVIVANIFLGSLTTLKEVSLYAFSHRERIGLIDALSDETIGGYTIWVPSSMVMIVAIILVMNGWDAAEVRRWNTRYDLLRGSNSAALEFPETAEELRLKVAKTNRDMGRTLAIGALVMFLIVITTVVTIVYAL
;
A
#
# COMPACT_ATOMS: atom_id res chain seq x y z
N MET A 1 -17.33 8.79 1.48
CA MET A 1 -15.88 8.56 1.69
C MET A 1 -15.60 7.66 2.88
N VAL A 2 -16.16 7.90 4.07
CA VAL A 2 -15.96 7.02 5.26
C VAL A 2 -16.28 5.54 4.98
N LEU A 3 -17.40 5.25 4.30
CA LEU A 3 -17.76 3.87 3.93
C LEU A 3 -16.72 3.18 3.04
N ALA A 4 -16.11 3.91 2.10
CA ALA A 4 -15.05 3.37 1.26
C ALA A 4 -13.78 3.10 2.07
N GLY A 5 -13.45 3.98 3.03
CA GLY A 5 -12.36 3.75 3.98
C GLY A 5 -12.60 2.53 4.86
N LEU A 6 -13.80 2.39 5.43
CA LEU A 6 -14.18 1.20 6.19
C LEU A 6 -14.09 -0.07 5.34
N TRP A 7 -14.58 -0.03 4.10
CA TRP A 7 -14.48 -1.15 3.16
C TRP A 7 -13.02 -1.52 2.83
N PHE A 8 -12.16 -0.51 2.66
CA PHE A 8 -10.73 -0.74 2.48
C PHE A 8 -10.10 -1.42 3.71
N PHE A 9 -10.41 -0.94 4.92
CA PHE A 9 -9.88 -1.55 6.15
C PHE A 9 -10.43 -2.94 6.41
N THR A 10 -11.68 -3.24 6.08
CA THR A 10 -12.21 -4.61 6.18
C THR A 10 -11.51 -5.55 5.20
N MET A 11 -11.23 -5.10 3.97
CA MET A 11 -10.45 -5.86 3.00
C MET A 11 -8.98 -6.03 3.43
N LEU A 12 -8.38 -5.01 4.04
CA LEU A 12 -7.01 -5.02 4.53
C LEU A 12 -6.83 -6.03 5.68
N PHE A 13 -7.75 -6.02 6.63
CA PHE A 13 -7.71 -6.87 7.83
C PHE A 13 -8.41 -8.23 7.69
N ASP A 14 -8.94 -8.57 6.51
CA ASP A 14 -9.60 -9.86 6.29
C ASP A 14 -8.61 -11.03 6.55
N PRO A 15 -8.84 -11.91 7.53
CA PRO A 15 -7.92 -13.02 7.83
C PRO A 15 -7.91 -14.11 6.75
N ARG A 16 -8.87 -14.10 5.82
CA ARG A 16 -9.05 -15.17 4.82
C ARG A 16 -7.98 -15.10 3.74
N ASP A 17 -7.28 -16.20 3.52
CA ASP A 17 -6.34 -16.34 2.40
C ASP A 17 -7.08 -16.70 1.09
N PRO A 18 -6.45 -16.52 -0.08
CA PRO A 18 -7.02 -16.97 -1.36
C PRO A 18 -7.40 -18.47 -1.29
N PRO A 19 -8.55 -18.87 -1.89
CA PRO A 19 -9.29 -18.17 -2.93
C PRO A 19 -10.39 -17.21 -2.47
N VAL A 20 -10.76 -17.21 -1.18
CA VAL A 20 -11.90 -16.43 -0.66
C VAL A 20 -11.52 -14.97 -0.38
N GLY A 21 -10.26 -14.71 0.02
CA GLY A 21 -9.75 -13.37 0.30
C GLY A 21 -8.60 -12.96 -0.63
N ALA A 22 -8.24 -11.66 -0.59
CA ALA A 22 -7.14 -11.12 -1.37
C ALA A 22 -5.79 -11.73 -0.95
N LYS A 23 -4.80 -11.81 -1.86
CA LYS A 23 -3.44 -12.23 -1.47
C LYS A 23 -2.86 -11.28 -0.43
N ARG A 24 -2.31 -11.81 0.66
CA ARG A 24 -1.72 -11.02 1.77
C ARG A 24 -0.69 -9.99 1.29
N GLY A 25 0.20 -10.38 0.36
CA GLY A 25 1.15 -9.46 -0.27
C GLY A 25 0.50 -8.33 -1.09
N ALA A 26 -0.65 -8.59 -1.74
CA ALA A 26 -1.39 -7.55 -2.45
C ALA A 26 -2.03 -6.52 -1.50
N ARG A 27 -2.41 -6.95 -0.28
CA ARG A 27 -2.93 -6.06 0.76
C ARG A 27 -1.85 -5.16 1.36
N LEU A 28 -0.65 -5.71 1.56
CA LEU A 28 0.51 -4.90 1.97
C LEU A 28 0.87 -3.88 0.88
N LEU A 29 0.84 -4.30 -0.39
CA LEU A 29 1.11 -3.42 -1.52
C LEU A 29 0.05 -2.30 -1.62
N SER A 30 -1.24 -2.60 -1.41
CA SER A 30 -2.28 -1.57 -1.44
C SER A 30 -2.11 -0.56 -0.30
N ALA A 31 -1.78 -1.00 0.91
CA ALA A 31 -1.47 -0.11 2.03
C ALA A 31 -0.27 0.80 1.73
N PHE A 32 0.78 0.25 1.11
CA PHE A 32 1.94 1.03 0.67
C PHE A 32 1.56 2.10 -0.37
N VAL A 33 0.75 1.74 -1.37
CA VAL A 33 0.25 2.69 -2.38
C VAL A 33 -0.56 3.81 -1.71
N VAL A 34 -1.38 3.51 -0.70
CA VAL A 34 -2.14 4.52 0.04
C VAL A 34 -1.22 5.47 0.80
N ILE A 35 -0.15 4.99 1.44
CA ILE A 35 0.83 5.86 2.11
C ILE A 35 1.46 6.83 1.11
N VAL A 36 1.88 6.35 -0.06
CA VAL A 36 2.50 7.21 -1.06
C VAL A 36 1.51 8.24 -1.61
N ALA A 37 0.26 7.85 -1.85
CA ALA A 37 -0.80 8.78 -2.24
C ALA A 37 -1.06 9.85 -1.16
N ASN A 38 -1.07 9.47 0.12
CA ASN A 38 -1.23 10.39 1.25
C ASN A 38 -0.08 11.41 1.32
N ILE A 39 1.17 10.95 1.20
CA ILE A 39 2.35 11.83 1.21
C ILE A 39 2.27 12.81 0.05
N PHE A 40 1.94 12.31 -1.14
CA PHE A 40 1.89 13.13 -2.34
C PHE A 40 0.78 14.19 -2.28
N LEU A 41 -0.46 13.77 -2.02
CA LEU A 41 -1.59 14.69 -1.93
C LEU A 41 -1.47 15.64 -0.74
N GLY A 42 -1.01 15.14 0.40
CA GLY A 42 -0.80 15.94 1.61
C GLY A 42 0.27 17.02 1.41
N SER A 43 1.42 16.67 0.83
CA SER A 43 2.48 17.66 0.56
C SER A 43 2.03 18.74 -0.44
N LEU A 44 1.34 18.37 -1.53
CA LEU A 44 0.81 19.35 -2.49
C LEU A 44 -0.22 20.30 -1.84
N THR A 45 -1.10 19.77 -0.98
CA THR A 45 -2.14 20.58 -0.34
C THR A 45 -1.61 21.47 0.79
N THR A 46 -0.55 21.04 1.49
CA THR A 46 0.10 21.81 2.56
C THR A 46 1.06 22.87 2.03
N LEU A 47 1.83 22.59 0.97
CA LEU A 47 2.90 23.47 0.51
C LEU A 47 2.45 24.53 -0.50
N LYS A 48 1.19 24.49 -0.96
CA LYS A 48 0.67 25.49 -1.89
C LYS A 48 0.47 26.84 -1.21
N GLU A 49 0.72 27.92 -1.96
CA GLU A 49 0.61 29.30 -1.48
C GLU A 49 -0.75 29.95 -1.81
N VAL A 50 -1.53 29.33 -2.71
CA VAL A 50 -2.84 29.85 -3.15
C VAL A 50 -3.96 28.94 -2.64
N SER A 51 -5.01 29.53 -2.08
CA SER A 51 -6.21 28.78 -1.69
C SER A 51 -6.99 28.36 -2.92
N LEU A 52 -7.31 27.06 -3.00
CA LEU A 52 -8.15 26.50 -4.05
C LEU A 52 -9.62 26.88 -3.87
N TYR A 53 -10.04 27.14 -2.63
CA TYR A 53 -11.41 27.53 -2.30
C TYR A 53 -11.67 29.04 -2.28
N ALA A 54 -10.67 29.87 -2.61
CA ALA A 54 -10.77 31.35 -2.59
C ALA A 54 -11.91 31.93 -3.46
N PHE A 55 -12.37 31.22 -4.49
CA PHE A 55 -13.48 31.67 -5.36
C PHE A 55 -14.87 31.46 -4.73
N SER A 56 -14.98 30.63 -3.70
CA SER A 56 -16.22 30.52 -2.96
C SER A 56 -16.37 31.75 -2.08
N HIS A 57 -17.50 32.47 -2.15
CA HIS A 57 -17.78 33.74 -1.44
C HIS A 57 -17.90 33.57 0.10
N ARG A 58 -17.17 32.61 0.65
CA ARG A 58 -17.18 32.17 2.04
C ARG A 58 -15.73 32.03 2.50
N GLU A 59 -14.95 33.09 2.28
CA GLU A 59 -13.55 33.21 2.71
C GLU A 59 -13.35 32.98 4.22
N ARG A 60 -14.44 33.09 5.00
CA ARG A 60 -14.50 32.69 6.42
C ARG A 60 -15.66 31.72 6.65
N ILE A 61 -15.39 30.43 6.64
CA ILE A 61 -16.19 29.46 7.41
C ILE A 61 -15.66 29.50 8.85
N GLY A 62 -15.89 30.61 9.56
CA GLY A 62 -15.44 30.80 10.95
C GLY A 62 -14.22 31.72 11.15
N LEU A 63 -13.35 31.37 12.11
CA LEU A 63 -12.18 32.16 12.54
C LEU A 63 -10.89 31.84 11.76
N ILE A 64 -10.95 30.88 10.83
CA ILE A 64 -9.80 30.33 10.11
C ILE A 64 -9.89 30.76 8.65
N ASP A 65 -8.76 31.22 8.12
CA ASP A 65 -8.59 31.57 6.71
C ASP A 65 -8.62 30.31 5.81
N ALA A 66 -9.14 30.43 4.59
CA ALA A 66 -9.32 29.30 3.66
C ALA A 66 -7.99 28.59 3.34
N LEU A 67 -6.89 29.35 3.21
CA LEU A 67 -5.56 28.78 3.01
C LEU A 67 -5.10 27.96 4.22
N SER A 68 -5.39 28.45 5.42
CA SER A 68 -5.03 27.77 6.68
C SER A 68 -5.80 26.46 6.86
N ASP A 69 -7.11 26.45 6.57
CA ASP A 69 -7.94 25.25 6.63
C ASP A 69 -7.44 24.16 5.66
N GLU A 70 -7.14 24.54 4.41
CA GLU A 70 -6.59 23.61 3.42
C GLU A 70 -5.20 23.09 3.81
N THR A 71 -4.36 23.93 4.44
CA THR A 71 -3.02 23.54 4.90
C THR A 71 -3.11 22.52 6.03
N ILE A 72 -4.02 22.72 6.99
CA ILE A 72 -4.31 21.78 8.08
C ILE A 72 -4.86 20.47 7.51
N GLY A 73 -5.74 20.55 6.52
CA GLY A 73 -6.24 19.39 5.78
C GLY A 73 -5.12 18.57 5.14
N GLY A 74 -4.19 19.23 4.44
CA GLY A 74 -3.04 18.58 3.83
C GLY A 74 -2.12 17.90 4.84
N TYR A 75 -1.85 18.56 5.97
CA TYR A 75 -1.02 18.00 7.03
C TYR A 75 -1.67 16.76 7.66
N THR A 76 -3.00 16.81 7.84
CA THR A 76 -3.80 15.70 8.37
C THR A 76 -3.80 14.49 7.43
N ILE A 77 -3.86 14.73 6.11
CA ILE A 77 -3.73 13.67 5.10
C ILE A 77 -2.30 13.09 5.11
N TRP A 78 -1.29 13.93 5.27
CA TRP A 78 0.10 13.49 5.17
C TRP A 78 0.53 12.66 6.38
N VAL A 79 0.57 13.26 7.57
CA VAL A 79 1.31 12.69 8.71
C VAL A 79 0.43 11.73 9.51
N PRO A 80 -0.70 12.14 10.11
CA PRO A 80 -1.54 11.24 10.91
C PRO A 80 -2.08 10.04 10.12
N SER A 81 -2.57 10.28 8.89
CA SER A 81 -3.13 9.19 8.06
C SER A 81 -2.08 8.12 7.71
N SER A 82 -0.85 8.54 7.39
CA SER A 82 0.25 7.62 7.10
C SER A 82 0.67 6.82 8.34
N MET A 83 0.64 7.43 9.53
CA MET A 83 0.90 6.72 10.79
C MET A 83 -0.13 5.61 11.04
N VAL A 84 -1.41 5.89 10.84
CA VAL A 84 -2.48 4.87 10.95
C VAL A 84 -2.25 3.73 9.95
N MET A 85 -1.82 4.05 8.74
CA MET A 85 -1.54 3.03 7.72
C MET A 85 -0.32 2.17 8.07
N ILE A 86 0.73 2.76 8.66
CA ILE A 86 1.88 2.00 9.18
C ILE A 86 1.43 1.03 10.27
N VAL A 87 0.60 1.47 11.21
CA VAL A 87 0.01 0.60 12.24
C VAL A 87 -0.80 -0.53 11.60
N ALA A 88 -1.60 -0.24 10.58
CA ALA A 88 -2.36 -1.26 9.85
C ALA A 88 -1.44 -2.29 9.17
N ILE A 89 -0.34 -1.86 8.55
CA ILE A 89 0.68 -2.75 7.96
C ILE A 89 1.27 -3.68 9.02
N ILE A 90 1.66 -3.14 10.18
CA ILE A 90 2.22 -3.93 11.29
C ILE A 90 1.21 -5.00 11.75
N LEU A 91 -0.07 -4.62 11.91
CA LEU A 91 -1.12 -5.55 12.30
C LEU A 91 -1.33 -6.67 11.26
N VAL A 92 -1.30 -6.33 9.97
CA VAL A 92 -1.36 -7.34 8.90
C VAL A 92 -0.14 -8.25 8.98
N MET A 93 1.06 -7.71 9.16
CA MET A 93 2.29 -8.50 9.23
C MET A 93 2.36 -9.45 10.42
N ASN A 94 1.81 -9.09 11.58
CA ASN A 94 1.88 -9.89 12.81
C ASN A 94 1.37 -11.35 12.67
N GLY A 95 0.44 -11.60 11.73
CA GLY A 95 -0.10 -12.94 11.46
C GLY A 95 0.56 -13.70 10.29
N TRP A 96 1.68 -13.20 9.75
CA TRP A 96 2.23 -13.70 8.48
C TRP A 96 2.78 -15.11 8.60
N ASP A 97 3.62 -15.37 9.60
CA ASP A 97 4.25 -16.67 9.79
C ASP A 97 3.22 -17.78 9.96
N ALA A 98 2.21 -17.54 10.80
CA ALA A 98 1.12 -18.50 11.03
C ALA A 98 0.31 -18.77 9.75
N ALA A 99 0.11 -17.76 8.89
CA ALA A 99 -0.58 -17.93 7.61
C ALA A 99 0.27 -18.69 6.58
N GLU A 100 1.57 -18.39 6.52
CA GLU A 100 2.54 -19.07 5.68
C GLU A 100 2.60 -20.57 6.01
N VAL A 101 2.68 -20.91 7.30
CA VAL A 101 2.67 -22.31 7.78
C VAL A 101 1.37 -23.03 7.41
N ARG A 102 0.20 -22.40 7.62
CA ARG A 102 -1.08 -23.00 7.21
C ARG A 102 -1.12 -23.28 5.72
N ARG A 103 -0.70 -22.30 4.91
CA ARG A 103 -0.67 -22.42 3.45
C ARG A 103 0.29 -23.51 2.98
N TRP A 104 1.45 -23.61 3.62
CA TRP A 104 2.44 -24.65 3.37
C TRP A 104 1.86 -26.03 3.66
N ASN A 105 1.28 -26.23 4.85
CA ASN A 105 0.69 -27.50 5.26
C ASN A 105 -0.47 -27.92 4.35
N THR A 106 -1.39 -26.99 4.02
CA THR A 106 -2.50 -27.30 3.11
C THR A 106 -2.00 -27.74 1.73
N ARG A 107 -0.98 -27.09 1.17
CA ARG A 107 -0.37 -27.54 -0.10
C ARG A 107 0.29 -28.90 0.05
N TYR A 108 1.03 -29.09 1.13
CA TYR A 108 1.73 -30.34 1.40
C TYR A 108 0.75 -31.50 1.47
N ASP A 109 -0.34 -31.39 2.24
CA ASP A 109 -1.35 -32.43 2.38
C ASP A 109 -2.05 -32.77 1.06
N LEU A 110 -2.36 -31.77 0.24
CA LEU A 110 -2.98 -31.98 -1.09
C LEU A 110 -2.06 -32.74 -2.06
N LEU A 111 -0.76 -32.50 -1.96
CA LEU A 111 0.21 -33.02 -2.91
C LEU A 111 0.87 -34.30 -2.41
N ARG A 112 0.86 -34.60 -1.10
CA ARG A 112 1.55 -35.73 -0.46
C ARG A 112 1.34 -37.10 -1.13
N GLY A 113 0.19 -37.31 -1.78
CA GLY A 113 -0.14 -38.54 -2.51
C GLY A 113 0.33 -38.59 -3.97
N SER A 114 0.91 -37.50 -4.49
CA SER A 114 1.40 -37.39 -5.87
C SER A 114 2.91 -37.54 -5.93
N ASN A 115 3.40 -38.34 -6.89
CA ASN A 115 4.84 -38.48 -7.17
C ASN A 115 5.51 -37.14 -7.54
N SER A 116 4.72 -36.14 -7.93
CA SER A 116 5.20 -34.77 -8.21
C SER A 116 5.47 -33.93 -6.96
N ALA A 117 5.02 -34.37 -5.78
CA ALA A 117 5.27 -33.63 -4.53
C ALA A 117 6.75 -33.52 -4.16
N ALA A 118 7.55 -34.54 -4.50
CA ALA A 118 9.00 -34.52 -4.29
C ALA A 118 9.69 -33.39 -5.09
N LEU A 119 9.11 -32.95 -6.21
CA LEU A 119 9.61 -31.80 -6.98
C LEU A 119 9.08 -30.46 -6.42
N GLU A 120 7.99 -30.49 -5.66
CA GLU A 120 7.34 -29.29 -5.15
C GLU A 120 7.84 -28.87 -3.76
N PHE A 121 8.30 -29.80 -2.93
CA PHE A 121 8.82 -29.52 -1.60
C PHE A 121 10.33 -29.80 -1.55
N PRO A 122 11.19 -28.76 -1.61
CA PRO A 122 12.63 -28.95 -1.54
C PRO A 122 13.02 -29.54 -0.16
N GLU A 123 13.85 -30.57 -0.17
CA GLU A 123 14.34 -31.23 1.06
C GLU A 123 15.64 -30.57 1.56
N THR A 124 16.36 -29.91 0.64
CA THR A 124 17.62 -29.23 0.95
C THR A 124 17.53 -27.71 0.80
N ALA A 125 18.39 -27.00 1.54
CA ALA A 125 18.47 -25.54 1.46
C ALA A 125 18.92 -25.03 0.07
N GLU A 126 19.70 -25.83 -0.67
CA GLU A 126 20.16 -25.51 -2.02
C GLU A 126 19.02 -25.54 -3.03
N GLU A 127 18.18 -26.58 -2.99
CA GLU A 127 16.99 -26.71 -3.84
C GLU A 127 15.99 -25.57 -3.59
N LEU A 128 15.79 -25.19 -2.32
CA LEU A 128 14.94 -24.05 -1.96
C LEU A 128 15.48 -22.75 -2.56
N ARG A 129 16.80 -22.52 -2.48
CA ARG A 129 17.44 -21.33 -3.07
C ARG A 129 17.25 -21.28 -4.58
N LEU A 130 17.43 -22.39 -5.27
CA LEU A 130 17.22 -22.49 -6.72
C LEU A 130 15.76 -22.20 -7.10
N LYS A 131 14.81 -22.75 -6.34
CA LYS A 131 13.36 -22.56 -6.57
C LYS A 131 12.91 -21.12 -6.35
N VAL A 132 13.44 -20.46 -5.32
CA VAL A 132 13.05 -19.09 -4.96
C VAL A 132 13.82 -18.03 -5.76
N ALA A 133 14.99 -18.34 -6.31
CA ALA A 133 15.86 -17.37 -6.99
C ALA A 133 15.15 -16.55 -8.09
N LYS A 134 14.37 -17.22 -8.95
CA LYS A 134 13.60 -16.54 -10.01
C LYS A 134 12.50 -15.67 -9.40
N THR A 135 11.71 -16.23 -8.49
CA THR A 135 10.60 -15.54 -7.82
C THR A 135 11.07 -14.30 -7.06
N ASN A 136 12.18 -14.40 -6.31
CA ASN A 136 12.76 -13.27 -5.60
C ASN A 136 13.25 -12.18 -6.55
N ARG A 137 13.86 -12.56 -7.68
CA ARG A 137 14.31 -11.60 -8.70
C ARG A 137 13.12 -10.89 -9.35
N ASP A 138 12.07 -11.63 -9.66
CA ASP A 138 10.86 -11.09 -10.26
C ASP A 138 10.12 -10.17 -9.27
N MET A 139 10.04 -10.56 -7.98
CA MET A 139 9.47 -9.72 -6.92
C MET A 139 10.31 -8.45 -6.68
N GLY A 140 11.64 -8.55 -6.69
CA GLY A 140 12.52 -7.39 -6.60
C GLY A 140 12.34 -6.44 -7.79
N ARG A 141 12.17 -6.98 -8.99
CA ARG A 141 11.87 -6.19 -10.20
C ARG A 141 10.51 -5.50 -10.12
N THR A 142 9.47 -6.18 -9.69
CA THR A 142 8.13 -5.56 -9.58
C THR A 142 8.12 -4.46 -8.52
N LEU A 143 8.80 -4.66 -7.39
CA LEU A 143 8.98 -3.61 -6.37
C LEU A 143 9.76 -2.41 -6.91
N ALA A 144 10.88 -2.65 -7.61
CA ALA A 144 11.70 -1.58 -8.19
C ALA A 144 10.94 -0.78 -9.26
N ILE A 145 10.25 -1.47 -10.18
CA ILE A 145 9.42 -0.83 -11.21
C ILE A 145 8.27 -0.07 -10.57
N GLY A 146 7.58 -0.65 -9.57
CA GLY A 146 6.50 0.00 -8.86
C GLY A 146 6.96 1.29 -8.18
N ALA A 147 8.10 1.25 -7.48
CA ALA A 147 8.69 2.44 -6.87
C ALA A 147 9.08 3.49 -7.93
N LEU A 148 9.75 3.08 -9.01
CA LEU A 148 10.17 3.96 -10.10
C LEU A 148 8.97 4.64 -10.76
N VAL A 149 7.92 3.90 -11.08
CA VAL A 149 6.68 4.43 -11.66
C VAL A 149 6.04 5.44 -10.72
N MET A 150 5.99 5.16 -9.41
CA MET A 150 5.45 6.11 -8.45
C MET A 150 6.27 7.40 -8.39
N PHE A 151 7.60 7.32 -8.33
CA PHE A 151 8.46 8.51 -8.37
C PHE A 151 8.30 9.29 -9.66
N LEU A 152 8.21 8.60 -10.81
CA LEU A 152 7.96 9.27 -12.10
C LEU A 152 6.63 10.01 -12.08
N ILE A 153 5.53 9.38 -11.62
CA ILE A 153 4.22 10.04 -11.53
C ILE A 153 4.30 11.29 -10.65
N VAL A 154 4.95 11.20 -9.49
CA VAL A 154 5.15 12.33 -8.57
C VAL A 154 5.94 13.45 -9.27
N ILE A 155 7.08 13.13 -9.87
CA ILE A 155 7.94 14.09 -10.56
C ILE A 155 7.21 14.73 -11.74
N THR A 156 6.57 13.93 -12.60
CA THR A 156 5.84 14.46 -13.76
C THR A 156 4.73 15.39 -13.32
N THR A 157 4.01 15.04 -12.25
CA THR A 157 2.91 15.88 -11.74
C THR A 157 3.45 17.21 -11.20
N VAL A 158 4.54 17.18 -10.42
CA VAL A 158 5.20 18.41 -9.93
C VAL A 158 5.70 19.28 -11.08
N VAL A 159 6.39 18.68 -12.06
CA VAL A 159 6.88 19.38 -13.27
C VAL A 159 5.71 20.00 -14.02
N THR A 160 4.63 19.25 -14.28
CA THR A 160 3.45 19.80 -14.97
C THR A 160 2.82 20.96 -14.21
N ILE A 161 2.76 20.92 -12.88
CA ILE A 161 2.20 22.03 -12.09
C ILE A 161 3.11 23.25 -12.18
N VAL A 162 4.42 23.06 -12.03
CA VAL A 162 5.41 24.16 -12.07
C VAL A 162 5.50 24.84 -13.43
N TYR A 163 5.38 24.08 -14.53
CA TYR A 163 5.51 24.63 -15.89
C TYR A 163 4.16 25.00 -16.54
N ALA A 164 3.02 24.63 -15.95
CA ALA A 164 1.69 25.05 -16.42
C ALA A 164 1.15 26.31 -15.71
N LEU A 165 1.81 26.74 -14.63
CA LEU A 165 1.62 28.03 -13.96
C LEU A 165 2.60 29.07 -14.52
#